data_AF-A0A497NJJ8-F1
#
_entry.id   AF-A0A497NJJ8-F1
#
_cell.length_a   1.000
_cell.length_b   1.000
_cell.length_c   1.000
_cell.angle_alpha   90.00
_cell.angle_beta   90.00
_cell.angle_gamma   90.00
#
_symmetry.space_group_name_H-M   'P 1'
#
loop_
_entity.id
_entity.type
_entity.pdbx_description
1 polymer ?
#
loop_
_entity_poly.entity_id
_entity_poly.type
_entity_poly.pdbx_seq_one_letter_code
_entity_poly.pdbx_strand_id
1 'polypeptide(L)' 'MVVQPSLSEGFLFTVIEAMSCSKPVIAINVRGVKEAIGDTGLVVPPRSPRDLADAILKLHLDEGLRKRMGDKARENLKAI' A
#
# COMPACT_ATOMS: atom_id res chain seq x y z
N MET A 1 7.01 4.86 2.63
CA MET A 1 6.16 3.95 1.85
C MET A 1 6.82 2.58 1.85
N VAL A 2 6.04 1.52 1.65
CA VAL A 2 6.54 0.16 1.40
C VAL A 2 5.98 -0.30 0.06
N VAL A 3 6.79 -1.01 -0.72
CA VAL A 3 6.38 -1.58 -2.01
C VAL A 3 6.34 -3.10 -1.88
N GLN A 4 5.18 -3.70 -2.13
CA GLN A 4 4.96 -5.15 -2.08
C GLN A 4 4.62 -5.67 -3.49
N PRO A 5 5.62 -5.95 -4.32
CA PRO A 5 5.43 -6.36 -5.71
C PRO A 5 5.20 -7.88 -5.87
N SER A 6 4.64 -8.54 -4.85
CA SER A 6 4.40 -9.99 -4.89
C SER A 6 3.21 -10.32 -5.80
N LEU A 7 3.35 -11.38 -6.60
CA LEU A 7 2.27 -11.95 -7.40
C LEU A 7 1.47 -13.02 -6.65
N SER A 8 1.87 -13.37 -5.43
CA SER A 8 1.19 -14.38 -4.61
C SER A 8 1.34 -14.02 -3.14
N GLU A 9 0.23 -13.86 -2.45
CA GLU A 9 0.19 -13.54 -1.02
C GLU A 9 -0.64 -14.60 -0.29
N GLY A 10 -0.06 -15.13 0.79
CA GLY A 10 -0.75 -16.01 1.73
C GLY A 10 -1.60 -15.19 2.69
N PHE A 11 -0.92 -14.40 3.53
CA PHE A 11 -1.51 -13.47 4.47
C PHE A 11 -0.74 -12.15 4.44
N LEU A 12 -1.45 -11.03 4.58
CA LEU A 12 -0.93 -9.69 4.30
C LEU A 12 -0.15 -9.09 5.49
N PHE A 13 0.75 -9.84 6.12
CA PHE A 13 1.51 -9.38 7.29
C PHE A 13 2.33 -8.14 7.00
N THR A 14 3.07 -8.12 5.88
CA THR A 14 3.87 -6.95 5.48
C THR A 14 3.02 -5.70 5.27
N VAL A 15 1.78 -5.86 4.79
CA VAL A 15 0.83 -4.74 4.65
C VAL A 15 0.46 -4.21 6.03
N ILE A 16 0.06 -5.10 6.96
CA ILE A 16 -0.33 -4.73 8.33
C ILE A 16 0.83 -4.08 9.09
N GLU A 17 2.04 -4.62 8.98
CA GLU A 17 3.25 -4.07 9.62
C GLU A 17 3.56 -2.67 9.09
N ALA A 18 3.48 -2.47 7.77
CA ALA A 18 3.69 -1.18 7.13
C ALA A 18 2.64 -0.15 7.59
N MET A 19 1.36 -0.54 7.59
CA MET A 19 0.26 0.30 8.08
C MET A 19 0.47 0.67 9.57
N SER A 20 0.88 -0.29 10.40
CA SER A 20 1.21 -0.07 11.83
C SER A 20 2.35 0.93 12.04
N CYS A 21 3.25 1.04 11.04
CA CYS A 21 4.36 1.98 11.03
C CYS A 21 4.03 3.35 10.40
N SER A 22 2.75 3.66 10.17
CA SER A 22 2.31 4.83 9.39
C SER A 22 2.97 4.91 8.00
N LYS A 23 3.15 3.77 7.33
CA LYS A 23 3.71 3.75 5.97
C LYS A 23 2.60 3.36 4.99
N PRO A 24 2.31 4.20 3.97
CA PRO A 24 1.41 3.77 2.92
C PRO A 24 2.05 2.64 2.13
N VAL A 25 1.22 1.72 1.66
CA VAL A 25 1.62 0.52 0.91
C VAL A 25 1.28 0.69 -0.55
N ILE A 26 2.22 0.35 -1.42
CA ILE A 26 1.98 0.12 -2.85
C ILE A 26 2.05 -1.39 -3.06
N ALA A 27 0.96 -2.02 -3.49
CA ALA A 27 0.91 -3.48 -3.66
C ALA A 27 0.27 -3.88 -4.99
N ILE A 28 0.60 -5.08 -5.46
CA ILE A 28 -0.06 -5.67 -6.62
C ILE A 28 -1.47 -6.14 -6.22
N ASN A 29 -2.44 -5.96 -7.13
CA ASN A 29 -3.81 -6.43 -6.97
C ASN A 29 -3.89 -7.96 -7.03
N VAL A 30 -3.55 -8.60 -5.93
CA VAL A 30 -3.78 -10.02 -5.68
C VAL A 30 -4.73 -10.19 -4.50
N ARG A 31 -5.42 -11.33 -4.45
CA ARG A 31 -6.45 -11.73 -3.48
C ARG A 31 -6.37 -10.99 -2.12
N GLY A 32 -7.38 -10.17 -1.80
CA GLY A 32 -7.53 -9.51 -0.49
C GLY A 32 -6.72 -8.22 -0.30
N VAL A 33 -5.78 -7.91 -1.20
CA VAL A 33 -4.91 -6.72 -1.07
C VAL A 33 -5.72 -5.43 -1.15
N LYS A 34 -6.67 -5.35 -2.07
CA LYS A 34 -7.48 -4.14 -2.28
C LYS A 34 -8.37 -3.87 -1.08
N GLU A 35 -8.94 -4.91 -0.50
CA GLU A 35 -9.77 -4.86 0.70
C GLU A 35 -8.96 -4.46 1.93
N ALA A 36 -7.75 -5.02 2.09
CA ALA A 36 -6.88 -4.71 3.23
C ALA A 36 -6.30 -3.28 3.18
N ILE A 37 -5.91 -2.81 2.00
CA ILE A 37 -5.30 -1.47 1.84
C ILE A 37 -6.35 -0.36 1.83
N GLY A 38 -7.54 -0.62 1.27
CA GLY A 38 -8.58 0.40 1.12
C GLY A 38 -8.08 1.64 0.39
N ASP A 39 -8.27 2.82 0.99
CA ASP A 39 -7.80 4.11 0.48
C ASP A 39 -6.52 4.63 1.16
N THR A 40 -5.83 3.76 1.90
CA THR A 40 -4.63 4.11 2.68
C THR A 40 -3.31 3.77 1.97
N GLY A 41 -3.41 3.35 0.71
CA GLY A 41 -2.30 3.00 -0.16
C GLY A 41 -2.72 2.96 -1.62
N LEU A 42 -1.85 2.38 -2.47
CA LEU A 42 -2.09 2.24 -3.90
C LEU A 42 -2.03 0.77 -4.29
N VAL A 43 -2.96 0.36 -5.15
CA VAL A 43 -3.03 -1.01 -5.67
C VAL A 43 -2.86 -0.96 -7.18
N VAL A 44 -1.89 -1.71 -7.70
CA VAL A 44 -1.52 -1.71 -9.13
C VAL A 44 -1.82 -3.08 -9.77
N PRO A 45 -2.10 -3.15 -11.08
CA PRO A 45 -2.34 -4.43 -11.73
C PRO A 45 -1.09 -5.35 -11.72
N PRO A 46 -1.27 -6.68 -11.71
CA PRO A 46 -0.16 -7.62 -11.79
C PRO A 46 0.60 -7.48 -13.11
N ARG A 47 1.91 -7.73 -13.06
CA ARG A 47 2.81 -7.73 -14.23
C ARG A 47 2.82 -6.40 -14.99
N SER A 48 2.58 -5.28 -14.31
CA SER A 48 2.74 -3.94 -14.86
C SER A 48 3.84 -3.15 -14.15
N PRO A 49 5.09 -3.24 -14.62
CA PRO A 49 6.19 -2.43 -14.07
C PRO A 49 5.96 -0.92 -14.20
N ARG A 50 5.24 -0.49 -15.25
CA ARG A 50 4.91 0.92 -15.47
C ARG A 50 3.97 1.44 -14.38
N ASP A 51 2.85 0.76 -14.13
CA ASP A 51 1.91 1.17 -13.09
C ASP A 51 2.55 1.16 -11.70
N LEU A 52 3.44 0.18 -11.44
CA LEU A 52 4.21 0.13 -10.20
C LEU A 52 5.15 1.34 -10.07
N ALA A 53 5.88 1.67 -11.14
CA ALA A 53 6.78 2.83 -11.15
C ALA A 53 6.00 4.15 -10.96
N ASP A 54 4.87 4.32 -11.65
CA ASP A 54 4.03 5.50 -11.55
C ASP A 54 3.46 5.67 -10.14
N ALA A 55 3.05 4.57 -9.49
CA ALA A 55 2.60 4.59 -8.10
C ALA A 55 3.73 4.98 -7.13
N ILE A 56 4.95 4.45 -7.34
CA ILE A 56 6.13 4.81 -6.54
C ILE A 56 6.44 6.30 -6.70
N LEU A 57 6.50 6.79 -7.94
CA LEU A 57 6.77 8.19 -8.23
C LEU A 57 5.71 9.11 -7.63
N LYS A 58 4.43 8.74 -7.73
CA LYS A 58 3.33 9.51 -7.12
C LYS A 58 3.53 9.72 -5.62
N LEU A 59 3.82 8.67 -4.86
CA LEU A 59 4.06 8.80 -3.41
C LEU A 59 5.44 9.37 -3.08
N HIS A 60 6.42 9.24 -3.98
CA HIS A 60 7.76 9.80 -3.77
C HIS A 60 7.73 11.32 -3.88
N LEU A 61 7.07 11.83 -4.92
CA LEU A 61 6.98 13.25 -5.26
C LEU A 61 5.96 14.01 -4.39
N ASP A 62 4.86 13.37 -3.96
CA ASP A 62 3.87 13.99 -3.06
C ASP A 62 4.03 13.51 -1.62
N GLU A 63 4.89 14.20 -0.86
CA GLU A 63 5.11 13.93 0.57
C GLU A 63 3.84 14.10 1.41
N GLY A 64 3.01 15.09 1.08
CA GLY A 64 1.76 15.35 1.80
C GLY A 64 0.79 14.18 1.66
N LEU A 65 0.60 13.68 0.44
CA LEU A 65 -0.19 12.48 0.18
C LEU A 65 0.39 11.26 0.88
N ARG A 66 1.71 11.05 0.78
CA ARG A 66 2.40 9.93 1.44
C ARG A 66 2.18 9.95 2.96
N LYS A 67 2.24 11.12 3.59
CA LYS A 67 2.00 11.27 5.03
C LYS A 67 0.52 11.01 5.36
N ARG A 68 -0.42 11.65 4.66
CA ARG A 68 -1.87 11.47 4.90
C ARG A 68 -2.30 10.01 4.77
N MET A 69 -1.86 9.32 3.71
CA MET A 69 -2.17 7.90 3.51
C MET A 69 -1.55 7.03 4.61
N GLY A 70 -0.30 7.29 5.00
CA GLY A 70 0.36 6.55 6.07
C GLY A 70 -0.30 6.74 7.44
N ASP A 71 -0.71 7.96 7.78
CA ASP A 71 -1.40 8.22 9.05
C ASP A 71 -2.77 7.53 9.08
N LYS A 72 -3.54 7.64 7.99
CA LYS A 72 -4.82 6.94 7.84
C LYS A 72 -4.69 5.42 7.90
N ALA A 73 -3.62 4.87 7.31
CA ALA A 73 -3.31 3.45 7.38
C ALA A 73 -3.19 2.95 8.83
N ARG A 74 -2.49 3.71 9.68
CA ARG A 74 -2.34 3.35 11.10
C ARG A 74 -3.66 3.51 11.86
N GLU A 75 -4.46 4.52 11.55
CA GLU A 75 -5.78 4.73 12.17
C GLU A 75 -6.73 3.58 11.86
N ASN A 76 -6.78 3.13 10.61
CA ASN A 76 -7.65 2.04 10.19
C ASN A 76 -7.37 0.72 10.92
N LEU A 77 -6.11 0.44 11.30
CA LEU A 77 -5.77 -0.73 12.09
C LEU A 77 -6.27 -0.67 13.54
N LYS A 78 -6.49 0.52 14.10
CA LYS A 78 -7.01 0.66 15.47
C LYS A 78 -8.52 0.41 15.55
N ALA A 79 -9.21 0.39 14.41
CA ALA A 79 -10.65 0.21 14.30
C ALA A 79 -11.07 -1.26 14.07
N ILE A 80 -10.10 -2.18 14.03
CA ILE A 80 -10.24 -3.64 13.84
C ILE A 80 -9.86 -4.31 15.16
#